data_AF-A0AAV7K315-F1
#
_entry.id   AF-A0AAV7K315-F1
#
_cell.length_a   1.000
_cell.length_b   1.000
_cell.length_c   1.000
_cell.angle_alpha   90.00
_cell.angle_beta   90.00
_cell.angle_gamma   90.00
#
_symmetry.space_group_name_H-M   'P 1'
#
loop_
_entity.id
_entity.type
_entity.pdbx_description
1 polymer ?
#
loop_
_entity_poly.entity_id
_entity_poly.type
_entity_poly.pdbx_seq_one_letter_code
_entity_poly.pdbx_strand_id
1 'polypeptide(L)'
;MYTSVTLLFLTAWMLSQCYQETKEFRDFSFVLCKDNKTECPEETTCCNQTNHDKKYFWDCCPFQNAVCCNKVNSCCPEKYKCNNEAKTCDLGKDAIKMRKLRREEKRRMDIDV
;
A
#
# COMPACT_ATOMS: atom_id res chain seq x y z
N MET A 1 19.15 42.35 -35.88
CA MET A 1 19.08 42.62 -34.42
C MET A 1 17.90 41.88 -33.77
N TYR A 2 16.69 41.93 -34.34
CA TYR A 2 15.51 41.26 -33.76
C TYR A 2 15.54 39.72 -33.76
N THR A 3 16.24 39.07 -34.72
CA THR A 3 16.33 37.59 -34.83
C THR A 3 17.15 36.94 -33.71
N SER A 4 18.20 37.59 -33.23
CA SER A 4 19.02 37.10 -32.11
C SER A 4 18.25 37.13 -30.79
N VAL A 5 17.35 38.09 -30.63
CA VAL A 5 16.55 38.26 -29.41
C VAL A 5 15.42 37.22 -29.36
N THR A 6 14.74 36.94 -30.47
CA THR A 6 13.66 35.92 -30.52
C THR A 6 14.17 34.50 -30.29
N LEU A 7 15.38 34.16 -30.78
CA LEU A 7 16.03 32.87 -30.52
C LEU A 7 16.32 32.64 -29.04
N LEU A 8 16.78 33.68 -28.32
CA LEU A 8 17.02 33.60 -26.87
C LEU A 8 15.73 33.41 -26.07
N PHE A 9 14.62 34.03 -26.50
CA PHE A 9 13.33 33.83 -25.85
C PHE A 9 12.79 32.42 -26.08
N LEU A 10 12.89 31.87 -27.29
CA LEU A 10 12.44 30.49 -27.58
C LEU A 10 13.27 29.43 -26.86
N THR A 11 14.59 29.62 -26.73
CA THR A 11 15.43 28.69 -25.96
C THR A 11 15.13 28.79 -24.47
N ALA A 12 14.95 29.99 -23.92
CA ALA A 12 14.54 30.17 -22.54
C ALA A 12 13.15 29.58 -22.26
N TRP A 13 12.19 29.72 -23.18
CA TRP A 13 10.85 29.12 -23.07
C TRP A 13 10.89 27.60 -23.17
N MET A 14 11.68 27.04 -24.09
CA MET A 14 11.90 25.58 -24.18
C MET A 14 12.57 24.99 -22.93
N LEU A 15 13.54 25.70 -22.33
CA LEU A 15 14.15 25.29 -21.06
C LEU A 15 13.17 25.43 -19.89
N SER A 16 12.31 26.44 -19.90
CA SER A 16 11.27 26.63 -18.88
C SER A 16 10.16 25.58 -18.96
N GLN A 17 9.78 25.13 -20.15
CA GLN A 17 8.83 24.03 -20.34
C GLN A 17 9.43 22.68 -19.90
N CYS A 18 10.70 22.43 -20.19
CA CYS A 18 11.44 21.27 -19.69
C CYS A 18 11.51 21.23 -18.15
N TYR A 19 11.59 22.39 -17.48
CA TYR A 19 11.57 22.47 -16.02
C TYR A 19 10.20 22.10 -15.41
N GLN A 20 9.09 22.46 -16.07
CA GLN A 20 7.73 22.25 -15.54
C GLN A 20 7.30 20.78 -15.53
N GLU A 21 7.84 19.91 -16.38
CA GLU A 21 7.53 18.46 -16.38
C GLU A 21 8.05 17.71 -15.14
N THR A 22 9.02 18.27 -14.40
CA THR A 22 9.69 17.56 -13.29
C THR A 22 9.03 17.74 -11.92
N LYS A 23 8.03 18.64 -11.80
CA LYS A 23 7.52 19.07 -10.50
C LYS A 23 6.37 18.22 -9.95
N GLU A 24 5.66 17.51 -10.82
CA GLU A 24 4.47 16.71 -10.45
C GLU A 24 4.79 15.23 -10.16
N PHE A 25 6.04 14.80 -10.37
CA PHE A 25 6.48 13.42 -10.16
C PHE A 25 7.09 13.18 -8.76
N ARG A 26 7.37 14.22 -7.99
CA ARG A 26 8.14 14.13 -6.73
C ARG A 26 7.27 14.18 -5.47
N ASP A 27 6.13 13.49 -5.50
CA ASP A 27 5.37 13.16 -4.28
C ASP A 27 5.20 11.65 -4.07
N PHE A 28 6.04 10.86 -4.74
CA PHE A 28 6.32 9.51 -4.28
C PHE A 28 7.31 9.65 -3.12
N SER A 29 6.78 9.87 -1.92
CA SER A 29 7.59 9.64 -0.74
C SER A 29 7.74 8.14 -0.54
N PHE A 30 8.86 7.71 0.06
CA PHE A 30 9.22 6.32 0.17
C PHE A 30 9.63 5.99 1.62
N VAL A 31 9.24 4.81 2.09
CA VAL A 31 9.61 4.26 3.39
C VAL A 31 10.62 3.12 3.20
N LEU A 32 11.68 3.16 3.99
CA LEU A 32 12.67 2.09 4.01
C LEU A 32 12.15 0.95 4.90
N CYS A 33 12.11 -0.27 4.35
CA CYS A 33 11.76 -1.46 5.11
C CYS A 33 12.85 -1.80 6.14
N LYS A 34 12.53 -2.68 7.08
CA LYS A 34 13.39 -3.02 8.24
C LYS A 34 14.73 -3.68 7.85
N ASP A 35 14.89 -4.12 6.61
CA ASP A 35 16.16 -4.61 6.06
C ASP A 35 17.09 -3.51 5.57
N ASN A 36 16.67 -2.25 5.55
CA ASN A 36 17.39 -1.11 4.99
C ASN A 36 17.82 -1.32 3.52
N LYS A 37 17.11 -2.18 2.78
CA LYS A 37 17.42 -2.49 1.37
C LYS A 37 16.21 -2.35 0.47
N THR A 38 15.03 -2.73 0.94
CA THR A 38 13.79 -2.55 0.19
C THR A 38 13.18 -1.20 0.51
N GLU A 39 12.95 -0.41 -0.54
CA GLU A 39 12.28 0.89 -0.48
C GLU A 39 10.87 0.71 -1.05
N CYS A 40 9.86 1.09 -0.26
CA CYS A 40 8.46 0.99 -0.64
C CYS A 40 7.82 2.38 -0.68
N PRO A 41 6.78 2.62 -1.51
CA PRO A 41 6.07 3.89 -1.56
C PRO A 41 5.45 4.22 -0.19
N GLU A 42 5.27 5.51 0.11
CA GLU A 42 4.33 5.93 1.15
C GLU A 42 2.95 5.33 0.85
N GLU A 43 2.19 5.03 1.91
CA GLU A 43 0.93 4.30 1.83
C GLU A 43 1.02 2.78 1.54
N THR A 44 2.21 2.17 1.66
CA THR A 44 2.39 0.71 1.54
C THR A 44 2.90 0.07 2.84
N THR A 45 2.71 -1.24 2.98
CA THR A 45 3.21 -2.00 4.14
C THR A 45 4.35 -2.92 3.72
N CYS A 46 5.51 -2.78 4.37
CA CYS A 46 6.64 -3.69 4.22
C CYS A 46 6.33 -5.06 4.84
N CYS A 47 6.28 -6.12 4.03
CA CYS A 47 6.09 -7.48 4.50
C CYS A 47 7.30 -8.35 4.21
N ASN A 48 7.68 -9.19 5.18
CA ASN A 48 8.71 -10.20 4.98
C ASN A 48 8.10 -11.48 4.39
N GLN A 49 8.67 -11.94 3.29
CA GLN A 49 8.31 -13.19 2.65
C GLN A 49 9.44 -14.20 2.83
N THR A 50 9.08 -15.47 2.94
CA THR A 50 10.04 -16.58 3.03
C THR A 50 9.89 -17.44 1.80
N ASN A 51 10.94 -17.52 0.98
CA ASN A 51 10.97 -18.47 -0.14
C ASN A 51 11.19 -19.90 0.34
N HIS A 52 10.96 -20.86 -0.56
CA HIS A 52 11.19 -22.30 -0.32
C HIS A 52 12.63 -22.60 0.15
N ASP A 53 13.59 -21.78 -0.26
CA ASP A 53 15.00 -21.84 0.16
C ASP A 53 15.30 -21.19 1.53
N LYS A 54 14.26 -20.87 2.33
CA LYS A 54 14.36 -20.18 3.63
C LYS A 54 15.03 -18.80 3.57
N LYS A 55 15.10 -18.19 2.39
CA LYS A 55 15.60 -16.82 2.21
C LYS A 55 14.46 -15.84 2.49
N TYR A 56 14.70 -14.93 3.43
CA TYR A 56 13.80 -13.82 3.70
C TYR A 56 14.02 -12.70 2.68
N PHE A 57 12.95 -12.23 2.05
CA PHE A 57 12.96 -11.04 1.20
C PHE A 57 11.79 -10.13 1.60
N TRP A 58 11.94 -8.84 1.37
CA TRP A 58 10.91 -7.85 1.67
C TRP A 58 10.16 -7.50 0.40
N ASP A 59 8.84 -7.41 0.52
CA ASP A 59 7.94 -7.04 -0.56
C ASP A 59 6.96 -5.96 -0.07
N CYS A 60 6.51 -5.12 -0.99
CA CYS A 60 5.67 -3.97 -0.70
C CYS A 60 4.19 -4.33 -0.93
N CYS A 61 3.39 -4.33 0.12
CA CYS A 61 1.95 -4.54 0.00
C CYS A 61 1.25 -3.21 -0.34
N PRO A 62 0.33 -3.17 -1.33
CA PRO A 62 -0.35 -1.95 -1.78
C PRO A 62 -1.37 -1.40 -0.76
N PHE A 63 -1.60 -2.11 0.33
CA PHE A 63 -2.51 -1.69 1.40
C PHE A 63 -1.72 -1.13 2.58
N GLN A 64 -2.20 -0.02 3.13
CA GLN A 64 -1.78 0.46 4.44
C GLN A 64 -2.25 -0.52 5.53
N ASN A 65 -1.40 -0.75 6.53
CA ASN A 65 -1.69 -1.63 7.66
C ASN A 65 -2.07 -3.07 7.24
N ALA A 66 -1.46 -3.56 6.15
CA ALA A 66 -1.70 -4.91 5.67
C ALA A 66 -1.21 -5.94 6.69
N VAL A 67 -1.92 -7.05 6.80
CA VAL A 67 -1.46 -8.20 7.56
C VAL A 67 -0.59 -9.05 6.65
N CYS A 68 0.70 -9.19 7.01
CA CYS A 68 1.66 -10.01 6.28
C CYS A 68 1.37 -11.50 6.48
N CYS A 69 1.27 -12.25 5.37
CA CYS A 69 1.08 -13.69 5.37
C CYS A 69 2.37 -14.39 4.92
N ASN A 70 2.82 -15.40 5.69
CA ASN A 70 4.05 -16.18 5.44
C ASN A 70 3.99 -17.11 4.21
N LYS A 71 2.99 -16.97 3.33
CA LYS A 71 2.88 -17.77 2.11
C LYS A 71 2.74 -16.85 0.89
N VAL A 72 3.45 -17.28 -0.15
CA VAL A 72 3.38 -16.89 -1.58
C VAL A 72 2.14 -16.04 -1.88
N ASN A 73 2.33 -14.73 -1.76
CA ASN A 73 1.59 -13.67 -2.45
C ASN A 73 0.15 -13.37 -2.05
N SER A 74 -0.16 -13.20 -0.75
CA SER A 74 -1.38 -12.48 -0.39
C SER A 74 -1.20 -11.68 0.90
N CYS A 75 -0.79 -10.42 0.79
CA CYS A 75 -1.01 -9.48 1.88
C CYS A 75 -2.52 -9.32 2.07
N CYS A 76 -3.01 -9.41 3.31
CA CYS A 76 -4.42 -9.22 3.59
C CYS A 76 -4.72 -7.78 4.03
N PRO A 77 -5.87 -7.21 3.63
CA PRO A 77 -6.29 -5.90 4.12
C PRO A 77 -6.56 -5.91 5.63
N GLU A 78 -6.63 -4.72 6.22
CA GLU A 78 -6.90 -4.54 7.65
C GLU A 78 -8.16 -5.34 8.07
N LYS A 79 -8.09 -6.05 9.22
CA LYS A 79 -9.16 -6.90 9.81
C LYS A 79 -9.33 -8.28 9.18
N TYR A 80 -8.58 -8.60 8.14
CA TYR A 80 -8.50 -9.94 7.58
C TYR A 80 -7.30 -10.70 8.15
N LYS A 81 -7.47 -12.01 8.36
CA LYS A 81 -6.43 -12.94 8.80
C LYS A 81 -6.13 -13.92 7.66
N CYS A 82 -4.86 -14.26 7.52
CA CYS A 82 -4.39 -15.21 6.53
C CYS A 82 -4.93 -16.60 6.84
N ASN A 83 -5.66 -17.20 5.89
CA ASN A 83 -5.97 -18.62 5.93
C ASN A 83 -4.91 -19.38 5.15
N ASN A 84 -3.96 -19.98 5.88
CA ASN A 84 -2.82 -20.71 5.31
C ASN A 84 -3.21 -22.00 4.58
N GLU A 85 -4.40 -22.54 4.86
CA GLU A 85 -4.95 -23.75 4.23
C GLU A 85 -5.66 -23.41 2.93
N ALA A 86 -6.57 -22.42 2.96
CA ALA A 86 -7.35 -22.00 1.80
C ALA A 86 -6.61 -21.02 0.87
N LYS A 87 -5.46 -20.47 1.29
CA LYS A 87 -4.76 -19.36 0.62
C LYS A 87 -5.66 -18.13 0.40
N THR A 88 -6.58 -17.89 1.33
CA THR A 88 -7.53 -16.77 1.29
C THR A 88 -7.30 -15.80 2.45
N CYS A 89 -7.84 -14.59 2.31
CA CYS A 89 -7.98 -13.65 3.41
C CYS A 89 -9.38 -13.79 4.01
N ASP A 90 -9.46 -14.36 5.21
CA ASP A 90 -10.74 -14.54 5.91
C ASP A 90 -10.90 -13.43 6.95
N LEU A 91 -12.13 -12.98 7.22
CA LEU A 91 -12.39 -12.10 8.36
C LEU A 91 -11.89 -12.80 9.63
N GLY A 92 -11.09 -12.10 10.43
CA GLY A 92 -10.53 -12.69 11.65
C GLY A 92 -11.64 -13.28 12.53
N LYS A 93 -11.37 -14.43 13.19
CA LYS A 93 -12.34 -15.10 14.07
C LYS A 93 -12.98 -14.14 15.09
N ASP A 94 -12.20 -13.17 15.56
CA ASP A 94 -12.65 -12.11 16.46
C ASP A 94 -13.68 -11.19 15.78
N ALA A 95 -13.46 -10.78 14.53
CA ALA A 95 -14.42 -9.99 13.75
C ALA A 95 -15.72 -10.76 13.48
N ILE A 96 -15.64 -12.06 13.20
CA ILE A 96 -16.83 -12.94 13.04
C ILE A 96 -17.60 -13.04 14.36
N LYS A 97 -16.89 -13.24 15.48
CA LYS A 97 -17.49 -13.27 16.83
C LYS A 97 -18.20 -11.96 17.15
N MET A 98 -17.56 -10.83 16.89
CA MET A 98 -18.16 -9.50 17.12
C MET A 98 -19.39 -9.26 16.24
N ARG A 99 -19.39 -9.72 14.97
CA ARG A 99 -20.58 -9.67 14.11
C ARG A 99 -21.73 -10.52 14.67
N LYS A 100 -21.42 -11.72 15.19
CA LYS A 100 -22.41 -12.61 15.80
C LYS A 100 -22.98 -12.01 17.08
N LEU A 101 -22.12 -11.51 17.98
CA LEU A 101 -22.52 -10.83 19.20
C LEU A 101 -23.40 -9.61 18.91
N ARG A 102 -23.02 -8.77 17.95
CA ARG A 102 -23.82 -7.60 17.55
C ARG A 102 -25.20 -7.98 16.99
N ARG A 103 -25.30 -9.11 16.28
CA ARG A 103 -26.58 -9.66 15.79
C ARG A 103 -27.42 -10.27 16.91
N GLU A 104 -26.80 -10.90 17.90
CA GLU A 104 -27.48 -11.45 19.08
C GLU A 104 -27.96 -10.35 20.02
N GLU A 105 -27.15 -9.31 20.23
CA GLU A 105 -27.50 -8.10 20.97
C GLU A 105 -28.64 -7.35 20.29
N LYS A 106 -28.59 -7.17 18.96
CA LYS A 106 -29.71 -6.59 18.20
C LYS A 106 -31.00 -7.40 18.37
N ARG A 107 -30.93 -8.73 18.26
CA ARG A 107 -32.08 -9.60 18.52
C ARG A 107 -32.61 -9.49 19.94
N ARG A 108 -31.75 -9.25 20.94
CA ARG A 108 -32.18 -8.99 22.31
C ARG A 108 -32.94 -7.66 22.40
N MET A 109 -32.42 -6.59 21.80
CA MET A 109 -33.09 -5.29 21.80
C MET A 109 -34.43 -5.31 21.05
N ASP A 110 -34.56 -6.09 19.97
CA ASP A 110 -35.81 -6.25 19.23
C ASP A 110 -36.90 -7.03 20.03
N ILE A 111 -36.53 -7.77 21.08
CA ILE A 111 -37.48 -8.48 21.96
C ILE A 111 -38.08 -7.54 23.02
N ASP A 112 -37.36 -6.48 23.39
CA ASP A 112 -37.76 -5.51 24.42
C ASP A 112 -38.53 -4.30 23.83
N VAL A 113 -38.93 -4.36 22.54
CA VAL A 113 -39.80 -3.39 21.83
C VAL A 113 -41.24 -3.88 21.81
#